data_AF-A0A0W0EXF8-F1
#
_entry.id   AF-A0A0W0EXF8-F1
#
_cell.length_a   1.000
_cell.length_b   1.000
_cell.length_c   1.000
_cell.angle_alpha   90.00
_cell.angle_beta   90.00
_cell.angle_gamma   90.00
#
_symmetry.space_group_name_H-M   'P 1'
#
loop_
_entity.id
_entity.type
_entity.pdbx_description
1 polymer ?
#
loop_
_entity_poly.entity_id
_entity_poly.type
_entity_poly.pdbx_seq_one_letter_code
_entity_poly.pdbx_strand_id
1 'polypeptide(L)'
;MLYREASPHRKVNQLLPSLDSLRCAETLDDQTQLDLLVRLRIIEQLDQVSNHPRFRSAGHSEDFVTDILNWISLCFCPNPSSDDVAVAFATYNGRITLYVSSSESCPSSRSLETSKDGLQSVLKQVLGYQGMTPSASTRLFLRMIVDKCYPRIRRKISLLGNADGDPGSTAHHFMTLVNSWIFYRPEGETSKGFVNMALTHTGDVSETTKYMIQSFCTIANQADVDTDGMSSDERYNYLTSVISACDLFVKSTFFEDLVNHHTFRLTLKPQDRTFLHTLLRRIVQISAYKTGAAKFAYIGIPYVLEVLGPSGRLDFVKNTGTGGITIELVSLPKHTRCFTWPGSPVEWFSSLLRLDGPATSMPNHSRDTSIASNSTSESGSSSSSLEGQFNPRTYHELSRLNNRLCSELLDSGVISEAWVPGKQVESKCHSVIQLVHYLEGMGVDISCSTIGTSKPICWTCERYMRSLEYHLEMECRTLDEDLDGNLVENLERMAPKRWYTSKGSGKVKHDWLIPQNAKKDVVLALIEDAQKEMEKVVAEAAFDYYL
;
A
#
# COMPACT_ATOMS: atom_id res chain seq x y z
N MET A 1 41.08 -23.53 -42.66
CA MET A 1 41.69 -24.30 -41.55
C MET A 1 42.14 -23.26 -40.52
N LEU A 2 41.34 -22.97 -39.51
CA LEU A 2 41.14 -23.67 -38.23
C LEU A 2 41.83 -22.89 -37.10
N TYR A 3 40.99 -22.15 -36.36
CA TYR A 3 40.94 -21.94 -34.90
C TYR A 3 42.23 -21.91 -34.05
N ARG A 4 42.34 -20.85 -33.24
CA ARG A 4 42.84 -20.78 -31.84
C ARG A 4 42.78 -19.32 -31.36
N GLU A 5 42.54 -18.94 -30.12
CA GLU A 5 41.99 -19.53 -28.89
C GLU A 5 41.83 -18.33 -27.91
N ALA A 6 40.92 -18.45 -26.94
CA ALA A 6 40.51 -17.41 -26.00
C ALA A 6 41.59 -17.04 -24.95
N SER A 7 41.48 -15.81 -24.42
CA SER A 7 42.27 -15.24 -23.30
C SER A 7 41.40 -15.13 -22.03
N PRO A 8 41.98 -14.95 -20.81
CA PRO A 8 41.71 -15.85 -19.70
C PRO A 8 40.89 -15.22 -18.56
N HIS A 9 40.34 -16.12 -17.75
CA HIS A 9 39.68 -15.87 -16.47
C HIS A 9 40.57 -15.09 -15.48
N ARG A 10 39.98 -14.02 -14.94
CA ARG A 10 40.47 -13.27 -13.77
C ARG A 10 40.14 -14.08 -12.51
N LYS A 11 41.15 -14.63 -11.84
CA LYS A 11 41.02 -15.23 -10.50
C LYS A 11 40.84 -14.11 -9.48
N VAL A 12 39.66 -14.02 -8.87
CA VAL A 12 39.41 -13.25 -7.66
C VAL A 12 39.68 -14.16 -6.47
N ASN A 13 40.79 -13.94 -5.78
CA ASN A 13 40.99 -14.53 -4.44
C ASN A 13 40.15 -13.74 -3.45
N GLN A 14 38.94 -14.22 -3.16
CA GLN A 14 38.20 -13.78 -1.97
C GLN A 14 38.78 -14.49 -0.75
N LEU A 15 39.40 -13.72 0.13
CA LEU A 15 39.65 -14.11 1.52
C LEU A 15 38.28 -14.31 2.19
N LEU A 16 37.97 -15.55 2.55
CA LEU A 16 36.80 -15.88 3.37
C LEU A 16 36.96 -15.21 4.75
N PRO A 17 35.96 -14.48 5.26
CA PRO A 17 35.97 -13.99 6.64
C PRO A 17 35.98 -15.15 7.63
N SER A 18 36.65 -14.99 8.77
CA SER A 18 36.62 -15.99 9.83
C SER A 18 35.18 -16.21 10.32
N LEU A 19 34.81 -17.47 10.56
CA LEU A 19 33.49 -17.90 11.03
C LEU A 19 33.01 -17.19 12.32
N ASP A 20 33.94 -16.68 13.13
CA ASP A 20 33.61 -15.93 14.34
C ASP A 20 33.19 -14.46 14.06
N SER A 21 33.65 -13.86 12.95
CA SER A 21 33.19 -12.54 12.52
C SER A 21 31.76 -12.57 11.95
N LEU A 22 31.37 -13.69 11.33
CA LEU A 22 30.02 -13.91 10.81
C LEU A 22 28.99 -14.01 11.94
N ARG A 23 29.30 -14.74 13.03
CA ARG A 23 28.38 -14.89 14.17
C ARG A 23 28.11 -13.57 14.91
N CYS A 24 29.12 -12.70 15.04
CA CYS A 24 28.94 -11.44 15.76
C CYS A 24 28.15 -10.41 14.91
N ALA A 25 28.37 -10.38 13.60
CA ALA A 25 27.59 -9.57 12.66
C ALA A 25 26.12 -10.01 12.58
N GLU A 26 25.84 -11.31 12.67
CA GLU A 26 24.48 -11.87 12.66
C GLU A 26 23.64 -11.42 13.86
N THR A 27 24.21 -11.38 15.08
CA THR A 27 23.47 -11.00 16.28
C THR A 27 23.04 -9.52 16.32
N LEU A 28 23.82 -8.64 15.68
CA LEU A 28 23.54 -7.21 15.64
C LEU A 28 22.38 -6.89 14.68
N ASP A 29 22.27 -7.63 13.58
CA ASP A 29 21.17 -7.49 12.62
C ASP A 29 19.84 -7.95 13.22
N ASP A 30 19.84 -9.09 13.92
CA ASP A 30 18.61 -9.64 14.52
C ASP A 30 18.01 -8.72 15.59
N GLN A 31 18.86 -8.11 16.43
CA GLN A 31 18.44 -7.15 17.45
C GLN A 31 17.85 -5.88 16.83
N THR A 32 18.41 -5.45 15.70
CA THR A 32 17.96 -4.27 14.96
C THR A 32 16.58 -4.50 14.33
N GLN A 33 16.35 -5.69 13.73
CA GLN A 33 15.04 -6.08 13.21
C GLN A 33 13.97 -6.14 14.32
N LEU A 34 14.34 -6.66 15.49
CA LEU A 34 13.44 -6.73 16.65
C LEU A 34 13.04 -5.34 17.15
N ASP A 35 13.98 -4.40 17.25
CA ASP A 35 13.71 -3.01 17.62
C ASP A 35 12.72 -2.34 16.66
N LEU A 36 12.90 -2.55 15.34
CA LEU A 36 11.97 -2.05 14.33
C LEU A 36 10.56 -2.64 14.49
N LEU A 37 10.45 -3.97 14.65
CA LEU A 37 9.18 -4.67 14.85
C LEU A 37 8.39 -4.08 16.04
N VAL A 38 9.09 -3.84 17.16
CA VAL A 38 8.50 -3.23 18.35
C VAL A 38 7.98 -1.82 18.06
N ARG A 39 8.79 -0.95 17.44
CA ARG A 39 8.40 0.43 17.12
C ARG A 39 7.18 0.49 16.22
N LEU A 40 7.16 -0.34 15.18
CA LEU A 40 6.02 -0.46 14.26
C LEU A 40 4.75 -0.87 14.99
N ARG A 41 4.85 -1.81 15.94
CA ARG A 41 3.70 -2.22 16.76
C ARG A 41 3.13 -1.07 17.57
N ILE A 42 3.99 -0.23 18.17
CA ILE A 42 3.54 0.93 18.96
C ILE A 42 2.81 1.94 18.09
N ILE A 43 3.38 2.32 16.94
CA ILE A 43 2.78 3.30 16.02
C ILE A 43 1.38 2.85 15.60
N GLU A 44 1.18 1.56 15.28
CA GLU A 44 -0.14 1.02 14.94
C GLU A 44 -1.16 1.25 16.07
N GLN A 45 -0.77 0.97 17.31
CA GLN A 45 -1.67 1.09 18.46
C GLN A 45 -2.01 2.55 18.76
N LEU A 46 -1.03 3.44 18.67
CA LEU A 46 -1.27 4.88 18.85
C LEU A 46 -2.10 5.48 17.71
N ASP A 47 -1.90 5.03 16.46
CA ASP A 47 -2.68 5.46 15.30
C ASP A 47 -4.16 5.05 15.43
N GLN A 48 -4.44 3.85 15.96
CA GLN A 48 -5.81 3.39 16.27
C GLN A 48 -6.53 4.29 17.29
N VAL A 49 -5.80 4.89 18.23
CA VAL A 49 -6.36 5.82 19.22
C VAL A 49 -6.59 7.21 18.61
N SER A 50 -5.75 7.64 17.67
CA SER A 50 -5.75 9.01 17.11
C SER A 50 -6.89 9.32 16.12
N ASN A 51 -7.67 8.33 15.67
CA ASN A 51 -8.92 8.46 14.88
C ASN A 51 -8.88 9.42 13.66
N HIS A 52 -7.72 9.80 13.13
CA HIS A 52 -7.63 10.76 12.04
C HIS A 52 -7.51 10.07 10.68
N PRO A 53 -8.57 10.04 9.84
CA PRO A 53 -8.42 9.61 8.47
C PRO A 53 -7.66 10.68 7.68
N ARG A 54 -6.38 10.44 7.40
CA ARG A 54 -5.60 11.23 6.46
C ARG A 54 -6.09 10.95 5.03
N PHE A 55 -7.14 11.65 4.60
CA PHE A 55 -7.52 11.71 3.18
C PHE A 55 -6.73 12.82 2.49
N ARG A 56 -5.98 12.49 1.43
CA ARG A 56 -5.35 13.48 0.55
C ARG A 56 -5.67 13.21 -0.92
N SER A 57 -5.73 14.33 -1.63
CA SER A 57 -6.36 14.58 -2.92
C SER A 57 -5.96 13.66 -4.08
N ALA A 58 -6.89 13.58 -5.01
CA ALA A 58 -6.81 12.91 -6.29
C ALA A 58 -6.01 13.74 -7.32
N GLY A 59 -5.30 13.04 -8.21
CA GLY A 59 -5.17 13.44 -9.60
C GLY A 59 -3.76 13.62 -10.12
N HIS A 60 -3.03 12.54 -10.41
CA HIS A 60 -1.91 12.55 -11.37
C HIS A 60 -2.04 11.37 -12.37
N SER A 61 -1.62 11.56 -13.62
CA SER A 61 -1.74 10.57 -14.71
C SER A 61 -0.97 9.26 -14.48
N GLU A 62 0.00 9.25 -13.54
CA GLU A 62 0.70 8.05 -13.05
C GLU A 62 -0.23 7.06 -12.31
N ASP A 63 -1.45 7.50 -11.99
CA ASP A 63 -2.46 6.67 -11.32
C ASP A 63 -2.97 5.51 -12.20
N PHE A 64 -2.96 5.62 -13.55
CA PHE A 64 -3.58 4.61 -14.42
C PHE A 64 -2.83 3.28 -14.47
N VAL A 65 -1.50 3.31 -14.59
CA VAL A 65 -0.68 2.07 -14.61
C VAL A 65 -0.77 1.39 -13.25
N THR A 66 -0.66 2.17 -12.17
CA THR A 66 -0.82 1.70 -10.79
C THR A 66 -2.20 1.06 -10.59
N ASP A 67 -3.28 1.68 -11.07
CA ASP A 67 -4.64 1.13 -10.98
C ASP A 67 -4.83 -0.18 -11.75
N ILE A 68 -4.22 -0.29 -12.93
CA ILE A 68 -4.23 -1.52 -13.71
C ILE A 68 -3.49 -2.62 -12.95
N LEU A 69 -2.30 -2.34 -12.41
CA LEU A 69 -1.53 -3.33 -11.66
C LEU A 69 -2.20 -3.70 -10.33
N ASN A 70 -2.82 -2.74 -9.63
CA ASN A 70 -3.66 -2.99 -8.47
C ASN A 70 -4.80 -3.94 -8.85
N TRP A 71 -5.46 -3.72 -9.99
CA TRP A 71 -6.51 -4.64 -10.45
C TRP A 71 -5.97 -6.03 -10.80
N ILE A 72 -4.83 -6.12 -11.50
CA ILE A 72 -4.20 -7.41 -11.81
C ILE A 72 -3.85 -8.16 -10.53
N SER A 73 -3.33 -7.49 -9.50
CA SER A 73 -3.02 -8.11 -8.21
C SER A 73 -4.25 -8.70 -7.51
N LEU A 74 -5.45 -8.11 -7.70
CA LEU A 74 -6.70 -8.66 -7.19
C LEU A 74 -7.05 -10.00 -7.85
N CYS A 75 -6.64 -10.24 -9.11
CA CYS A 75 -6.87 -11.52 -9.79
C CYS A 75 -6.17 -12.71 -9.10
N PHE A 76 -5.18 -12.45 -8.25
CA PHE A 76 -4.40 -13.45 -7.51
C PHE A 76 -4.78 -13.52 -6.02
N CYS A 77 -5.89 -12.88 -5.61
CA CYS A 77 -6.35 -12.83 -4.23
C CYS A 77 -7.73 -13.48 -4.03
N PRO A 78 -7.89 -14.80 -4.25
CA PRO A 78 -9.18 -15.47 -4.11
C PRO A 78 -9.69 -15.51 -2.66
N ASN A 79 -8.79 -15.50 -1.67
CA ASN A 79 -9.19 -15.64 -0.27
C ASN A 79 -9.72 -14.31 0.31
N PRO A 80 -10.72 -14.41 1.21
CA PRO A 80 -11.39 -13.25 1.76
C PRO A 80 -10.56 -12.48 2.81
N SER A 81 -9.63 -13.12 3.52
CA SER A 81 -8.95 -12.55 4.71
C SER A 81 -7.50 -12.13 4.50
N SER A 82 -6.66 -13.03 4.02
CA SER A 82 -5.21 -12.90 4.19
C SER A 82 -4.51 -12.38 2.96
N ASP A 83 -5.02 -12.64 1.76
CA ASP A 83 -4.25 -12.47 0.54
C ASP A 83 -3.75 -11.03 0.36
N ASP A 84 -2.43 -10.92 0.31
CA ASP A 84 -1.64 -9.73 0.05
C ASP A 84 -0.71 -10.08 -1.12
N VAL A 85 -0.94 -9.44 -2.25
CA VAL A 85 -0.25 -9.69 -3.51
C VAL A 85 0.26 -8.38 -4.05
N ALA A 86 1.52 -8.40 -4.50
CA ALA A 86 2.15 -7.33 -5.24
C ALA A 86 2.46 -7.81 -6.65
N VAL A 87 2.32 -6.92 -7.62
CA VAL A 87 2.51 -7.20 -9.03
C VAL A 87 3.31 -6.08 -9.67
N ALA A 88 4.31 -6.46 -10.47
CA ALA A 88 5.03 -5.57 -11.36
C ALA A 88 5.13 -6.23 -12.72
N PHE A 89 5.45 -5.44 -13.75
CA PHE A 89 5.68 -6.00 -15.08
C PHE A 89 6.94 -5.43 -15.72
N ALA A 90 7.61 -6.27 -16.50
CA ALA A 90 8.69 -5.86 -17.39
C ALA A 90 8.25 -6.06 -18.83
N THR A 91 8.66 -5.14 -19.70
CA THR A 91 8.38 -5.18 -21.13
C THR A 91 9.65 -5.23 -21.93
N TYR A 92 9.72 -6.19 -22.84
CA TYR A 92 10.72 -6.30 -23.88
C TYR A 92 10.00 -6.40 -25.23
N ASN A 93 10.68 -6.09 -26.33
CA ASN A 93 10.05 -6.18 -27.65
C ASN A 93 9.52 -7.62 -27.90
N GLY A 94 8.21 -7.76 -28.09
CA GLY A 94 7.54 -9.05 -28.29
C GLY A 94 7.28 -9.87 -27.01
N ARG A 95 7.62 -9.36 -25.83
CA ARG A 95 7.48 -10.10 -24.56
C ARG A 95 7.10 -9.22 -23.38
N ILE A 96 6.14 -9.70 -22.59
CA ILE A 96 5.74 -9.09 -21.32
C ILE A 96 5.92 -10.13 -20.23
N THR A 97 6.58 -9.78 -19.13
CA THR A 97 6.69 -10.65 -17.96
C THR A 97 6.03 -9.97 -16.77
N LEU A 98 5.00 -10.63 -16.22
CA LEU A 98 4.30 -10.21 -15.02
C LEU A 98 4.90 -10.93 -13.81
N TYR A 99 5.51 -10.18 -12.91
CA TYR A 99 6.05 -10.71 -11.66
C TYR A 99 5.01 -10.56 -10.57
N VAL A 100 4.68 -11.67 -9.91
CA VAL A 100 3.64 -11.73 -8.88
C VAL A 100 4.26 -12.28 -7.61
N SER A 101 4.26 -11.47 -6.54
CA SER A 101 4.65 -11.92 -5.21
C SER A 101 3.45 -11.94 -4.28
N SER A 102 3.40 -12.91 -3.36
CA SER A 102 2.38 -13.00 -2.33
C SER A 102 3.00 -13.17 -0.96
N SER A 103 2.40 -12.60 0.09
CA SER A 103 2.80 -12.90 1.48
C SER A 103 2.66 -14.40 1.75
N GLU A 104 3.54 -15.01 2.55
CA GLU A 104 3.52 -16.46 2.85
C GLU A 104 2.21 -16.96 3.51
N SER A 105 1.37 -16.06 4.03
CA SER A 105 0.01 -16.34 4.52
C SER A 105 -1.07 -16.50 3.42
N CYS A 106 -0.66 -16.42 2.15
CA CYS A 106 -1.45 -16.55 0.93
C CYS A 106 -1.24 -17.97 0.36
N PRO A 107 -2.20 -18.53 -0.39
CA PRO A 107 -2.50 -19.97 -0.43
C PRO A 107 -1.37 -20.85 -0.97
N SER A 108 -1.49 -22.17 -0.75
CA SER A 108 -0.64 -23.18 -1.38
C SER A 108 -0.38 -22.81 -2.85
N SER A 109 0.87 -22.94 -3.31
CA SER A 109 1.34 -22.61 -4.68
C SER A 109 0.29 -22.90 -5.78
N ARG A 110 -0.51 -23.95 -5.61
CA ARG A 110 -1.68 -24.32 -6.44
C ARG A 110 -2.70 -23.21 -6.72
N SER A 111 -3.07 -22.38 -5.75
CA SER A 111 -4.11 -21.36 -5.95
C SER A 111 -3.61 -20.14 -6.73
N LEU A 112 -2.35 -19.75 -6.53
CA LEU A 112 -1.70 -18.74 -7.39
C LEU A 112 -1.54 -19.26 -8.81
N GLU A 113 -1.13 -20.53 -8.99
CA GLU A 113 -1.09 -21.16 -10.32
C GLU A 113 -2.47 -21.20 -10.98
N THR A 114 -3.51 -21.55 -10.23
CA THR A 114 -4.90 -21.52 -10.73
C THR A 114 -5.36 -20.11 -11.14
N SER A 115 -4.83 -19.07 -10.49
CA SER A 115 -5.12 -17.67 -10.81
C SER A 115 -4.34 -17.22 -12.06
N LYS A 116 -3.07 -17.62 -12.16
CA LYS A 116 -2.22 -17.46 -13.34
C LYS A 116 -2.85 -18.10 -14.58
N ASP A 117 -3.27 -19.36 -14.48
CA ASP A 117 -3.92 -20.09 -15.58
C ASP A 117 -5.22 -19.40 -16.01
N GLY A 118 -6.02 -18.95 -15.04
CA GLY A 118 -7.25 -18.20 -15.30
C GLY A 118 -7.00 -16.91 -16.07
N LEU A 119 -6.06 -16.09 -15.61
CA LEU A 119 -5.70 -14.83 -16.25
C LEU A 119 -5.10 -15.06 -17.65
N GLN A 120 -4.20 -16.01 -17.81
CA GLN A 120 -3.62 -16.36 -19.11
C GLN A 120 -4.66 -16.86 -20.11
N SER A 121 -5.63 -17.68 -19.66
CA SER A 121 -6.72 -18.17 -20.51
C SER A 121 -7.57 -17.02 -21.06
N VAL A 122 -7.96 -16.08 -20.21
CA VAL A 122 -8.79 -14.92 -20.62
C VAL A 122 -8.00 -13.96 -21.50
N LEU A 123 -6.72 -13.73 -21.20
CA LEU A 123 -5.83 -12.96 -22.07
C LEU A 123 -5.72 -13.60 -23.46
N LYS A 124 -5.58 -14.92 -23.56
CA LYS A 124 -5.55 -15.62 -24.86
C LYS A 124 -6.85 -15.45 -25.63
N GLN A 125 -7.99 -15.51 -24.95
CA GLN A 125 -9.29 -15.28 -25.57
C GLN A 125 -9.42 -13.84 -26.11
N VAL A 126 -9.05 -12.85 -25.30
CA VAL A 126 -9.11 -11.43 -25.68
C VAL A 126 -8.13 -11.11 -26.83
N LEU A 127 -6.89 -11.59 -26.73
CA LEU A 127 -5.85 -11.34 -27.73
C LEU A 127 -5.99 -12.24 -28.96
N GLY A 128 -6.69 -13.36 -28.89
CA GLY A 128 -6.90 -14.27 -30.02
C GLY A 128 -7.88 -13.75 -31.06
N TYR A 129 -8.83 -12.90 -30.67
CA TYR A 129 -9.91 -12.44 -31.54
C TYR A 129 -9.63 -11.04 -32.10
N GLN A 130 -9.46 -10.90 -33.43
CA GLN A 130 -9.12 -9.63 -34.08
C GLN A 130 -10.22 -8.55 -34.07
N GLY A 131 -11.42 -8.84 -33.58
CA GLY A 131 -12.53 -7.88 -33.45
C GLY A 131 -12.98 -7.61 -32.02
N MET A 132 -12.16 -7.95 -31.01
CA MET A 132 -12.58 -7.84 -29.61
C MET A 132 -12.72 -6.38 -29.21
N THR A 133 -13.95 -5.95 -28.89
CA THR A 133 -14.20 -4.59 -28.41
C THR A 133 -13.78 -4.46 -26.94
N PRO A 134 -13.34 -3.27 -26.47
CA PRO A 134 -12.99 -3.05 -25.07
C PRO A 134 -14.14 -3.40 -24.10
N SER A 135 -15.39 -3.13 -24.48
CA SER A 135 -16.57 -3.51 -23.69
C SER A 135 -16.75 -5.03 -23.57
N ALA A 136 -16.48 -5.79 -24.63
CA ALA A 136 -16.50 -7.25 -24.58
C ALA A 136 -15.35 -7.79 -23.71
N SER A 137 -14.13 -7.27 -23.86
CA SER A 137 -12.99 -7.61 -23.00
C SER A 137 -13.27 -7.30 -21.53
N THR A 138 -13.87 -6.14 -21.23
CA THR A 138 -14.25 -5.75 -19.85
C THR A 138 -15.16 -6.80 -19.22
N ARG A 139 -16.15 -7.32 -19.97
CA ARG A 139 -17.05 -8.38 -19.46
C ARG A 139 -16.31 -9.69 -19.21
N LEU A 140 -15.38 -10.09 -20.08
CA LEU A 140 -14.58 -11.30 -19.90
C LEU A 140 -13.68 -11.20 -18.65
N PHE A 141 -12.99 -10.07 -18.48
CA PHE A 141 -12.16 -9.81 -17.30
C PHE A 141 -12.98 -9.73 -16.01
N LEU A 142 -14.15 -9.08 -16.06
CA LEU A 142 -15.04 -9.00 -14.90
C LEU A 142 -15.61 -10.37 -14.55
N ARG A 143 -15.99 -11.19 -15.53
CA ARG A 143 -16.47 -12.56 -15.30
C ARG A 143 -15.40 -13.40 -14.60
N MET A 144 -14.18 -13.38 -15.14
CA MET A 144 -13.04 -14.07 -14.57
C MET A 144 -12.80 -13.70 -13.11
N ILE A 145 -12.74 -12.40 -12.80
CA ILE A 145 -12.44 -11.97 -11.42
C ILE A 145 -13.61 -12.26 -10.48
N VAL A 146 -14.85 -12.20 -10.94
CA VAL A 146 -16.02 -12.60 -10.14
C VAL A 146 -15.99 -14.10 -9.85
N ASP A 147 -15.79 -14.95 -10.86
CA ASP A 147 -15.74 -16.40 -10.67
C ASP A 147 -14.62 -16.83 -9.72
N LYS A 148 -13.49 -16.13 -9.73
CA LYS A 148 -12.33 -16.44 -8.88
C LYS A 148 -12.38 -15.81 -7.49
N CYS A 149 -12.82 -14.55 -7.39
CA CYS A 149 -12.69 -13.75 -6.18
C CYS A 149 -14.04 -13.50 -5.48
N TYR A 150 -15.11 -14.23 -5.85
CA TYR A 150 -16.41 -14.06 -5.22
C TYR A 150 -16.42 -14.13 -3.68
N PRO A 151 -15.64 -14.99 -2.98
CA PRO A 151 -15.67 -15.02 -1.52
C PRO A 151 -15.16 -13.70 -0.92
N ARG A 152 -14.14 -13.13 -1.55
CA ARG A 152 -13.58 -11.82 -1.18
C ARG A 152 -14.55 -10.69 -1.48
N ILE A 153 -15.21 -10.71 -2.65
CA ILE A 153 -16.24 -9.72 -3.01
C ILE A 153 -17.40 -9.79 -2.02
N ARG A 154 -17.94 -10.98 -1.73
CA ARG A 154 -18.98 -11.23 -0.74
C ARG A 154 -18.60 -10.69 0.63
N ARG A 155 -17.39 -11.00 1.12
CA ARG A 155 -16.92 -10.44 2.40
C ARG A 155 -16.93 -8.91 2.40
N LYS A 156 -16.49 -8.27 1.31
CA LYS A 156 -16.52 -6.79 1.23
C LYS A 156 -17.96 -6.25 1.25
N ILE A 157 -18.90 -6.92 0.59
CA ILE A 157 -20.33 -6.58 0.64
C ILE A 157 -20.89 -6.76 2.05
N SER A 158 -20.55 -7.86 2.73
CA SER A 158 -20.95 -8.10 4.13
C SER A 158 -20.39 -7.03 5.06
N LEU A 159 -19.10 -6.67 4.92
CA LEU A 159 -18.53 -5.54 5.65
C LEU A 159 -19.23 -4.22 5.32
N LEU A 160 -19.65 -4.00 4.08
CA LEU A 160 -20.39 -2.80 3.70
C LEU A 160 -21.76 -2.75 4.38
N GLY A 161 -22.51 -3.85 4.38
CA GLY A 161 -23.82 -3.93 5.03
C GLY A 161 -23.75 -3.92 6.55
N ASN A 162 -22.67 -4.39 7.16
CA ASN A 162 -22.48 -4.42 8.61
C ASN A 162 -21.59 -3.26 9.09
N ALA A 163 -21.70 -2.09 8.47
CA ALA A 163 -20.88 -0.93 8.83
C ALA A 163 -21.26 -0.32 10.18
N ASP A 164 -22.50 -0.51 10.60
CA ASP A 164 -23.08 -0.04 11.85
C ASP A 164 -23.67 -1.21 12.67
N GLY A 165 -22.91 -2.31 12.77
CA GLY A 165 -23.30 -3.52 13.50
C GLY A 165 -24.07 -4.52 12.64
N ASP A 166 -25.20 -4.13 12.08
CA ASP A 166 -26.08 -4.99 11.26
C ASP A 166 -26.59 -4.29 9.98
N PRO A 167 -27.16 -5.05 9.01
CA PRO A 167 -27.65 -4.50 7.75
C PRO A 167 -28.75 -3.45 7.89
N GLY A 168 -29.69 -3.67 8.82
CA GLY A 168 -30.83 -2.79 9.04
C GLY A 168 -30.41 -1.46 9.65
N SER A 169 -29.57 -1.50 10.68
CA SER A 169 -28.99 -0.32 11.32
C SER A 169 -28.15 0.49 10.32
N THR A 170 -27.30 -0.17 9.53
CA THR A 170 -26.49 0.48 8.50
C THR A 170 -27.34 1.17 7.44
N ALA A 171 -28.39 0.52 6.94
CA ALA A 171 -29.30 1.09 5.95
C ALA A 171 -30.07 2.30 6.53
N HIS A 172 -30.56 2.19 7.76
CA HIS A 172 -31.28 3.26 8.44
C HIS A 172 -30.39 4.49 8.70
N HIS A 173 -29.16 4.27 9.15
CA HIS A 173 -28.18 5.33 9.39
C HIS A 173 -27.82 6.04 8.08
N PHE A 174 -27.52 5.29 7.01
CA PHE A 174 -27.28 5.88 5.69
C PHE A 174 -28.46 6.73 5.20
N MET A 175 -29.68 6.22 5.29
CA MET A 175 -30.89 6.96 4.88
C MET A 175 -31.07 8.25 5.67
N THR A 176 -30.81 8.24 6.98
CA THR A 176 -30.89 9.43 7.83
C THR A 176 -29.87 10.50 7.42
N LEU A 177 -28.66 10.08 7.04
CA LEU A 177 -27.63 11.00 6.55
C LEU A 177 -27.93 11.54 5.16
N VAL A 178 -28.53 10.75 4.27
CA VAL A 178 -29.02 11.24 2.97
C VAL A 178 -30.13 12.28 3.17
N ASN A 179 -31.09 12.03 4.08
CA ASN A 179 -32.13 13.02 4.40
C ASN A 179 -31.54 14.31 4.94
N SER A 180 -30.52 14.21 5.82
CA SER A 180 -29.78 15.36 6.33
C SER A 180 -29.07 16.14 5.21
N TRP A 181 -28.50 15.41 4.24
CA TRP A 181 -27.85 15.99 3.07
C TRP A 181 -28.83 16.70 2.13
N ILE A 182 -30.06 16.20 1.94
CA ILE A 182 -31.07 16.87 1.10
C ILE A 182 -31.41 18.28 1.62
N PHE A 183 -31.37 18.51 2.93
CA PHE A 183 -31.54 19.86 3.47
C PHE A 183 -30.39 20.81 3.06
N TYR A 184 -29.19 20.27 2.86
CA TYR A 184 -28.03 21.01 2.36
C TYR A 184 -28.05 21.15 0.83
N ARG A 185 -28.51 20.12 0.12
CA ARG A 185 -28.62 20.07 -1.35
C ARG A 185 -30.06 19.73 -1.78
N PRO A 186 -30.96 20.72 -1.90
CA PRO A 186 -32.36 20.50 -2.22
C PRO A 186 -32.59 19.82 -3.57
N GLU A 187 -31.67 19.96 -4.53
CA GLU A 187 -31.71 19.27 -5.81
C GLU A 187 -31.49 17.76 -5.68
N GLY A 188 -30.92 17.31 -4.55
CA GLY A 188 -30.63 15.91 -4.26
C GLY A 188 -29.55 15.31 -5.16
N GLU A 189 -29.72 14.04 -5.48
CA GLU A 189 -28.79 13.29 -6.32
C GLU A 189 -28.97 13.65 -7.80
N THR A 190 -27.87 14.07 -8.45
CA THR A 190 -27.88 14.56 -9.84
C THR A 190 -26.87 13.84 -10.74
N SER A 191 -26.17 12.83 -10.23
CA SER A 191 -25.23 12.08 -11.06
C SER A 191 -25.94 11.39 -12.22
N LYS A 192 -25.32 11.45 -13.39
CA LYS A 192 -25.82 10.84 -14.63
C LYS A 192 -26.23 9.38 -14.44
N GLY A 193 -25.53 8.65 -13.59
CA GLY A 193 -25.78 7.24 -13.30
C GLY A 193 -27.15 6.99 -12.68
N PHE A 194 -27.45 7.66 -11.56
CA PHE A 194 -28.75 7.51 -10.89
C PHE A 194 -29.88 8.20 -11.65
N VAL A 195 -29.62 9.33 -12.31
CA VAL A 195 -30.62 10.00 -13.16
C VAL A 195 -31.09 9.08 -14.28
N ASN A 196 -30.16 8.41 -14.98
CA ASN A 196 -30.52 7.44 -16.00
C ASN A 196 -31.31 6.26 -15.43
N MET A 197 -30.97 5.80 -14.21
CA MET A 197 -31.71 4.72 -13.54
C MET A 197 -33.16 5.12 -13.26
N ALA A 198 -33.38 6.32 -12.71
CA ALA A 198 -34.71 6.85 -12.43
C ALA A 198 -35.54 7.03 -13.71
N LEU A 199 -34.96 7.66 -14.73
CA LEU A 199 -35.59 7.82 -16.05
C LEU A 199 -35.95 6.48 -16.70
N THR A 200 -35.09 5.46 -16.60
CA THR A 200 -35.34 4.15 -17.23
C THR A 200 -36.51 3.41 -16.56
N HIS A 201 -36.67 3.53 -15.24
CA HIS A 201 -37.68 2.76 -14.50
C HIS A 201 -38.99 3.51 -14.25
N THR A 202 -38.95 4.84 -14.12
CA THR A 202 -40.14 5.65 -13.79
C THR A 202 -40.43 6.74 -14.82
N GLY A 203 -39.46 7.10 -15.66
CA GLY A 203 -39.56 8.27 -16.54
C GLY A 203 -39.42 9.61 -15.82
N ASP A 204 -39.14 9.63 -14.50
CA ASP A 204 -39.05 10.85 -13.70
C ASP A 204 -37.66 11.02 -13.07
N VAL A 205 -37.07 12.20 -13.26
CA VAL A 205 -35.79 12.59 -12.66
C VAL A 205 -35.93 12.88 -11.16
N SER A 206 -37.11 13.28 -10.70
CA SER A 206 -37.35 13.63 -9.29
C SER A 206 -37.14 12.43 -8.33
N GLU A 207 -37.27 11.21 -8.85
CA GLU A 207 -37.09 9.95 -8.10
C GLU A 207 -35.61 9.53 -7.97
N THR A 208 -34.66 10.31 -8.50
CA THR A 208 -33.22 9.95 -8.53
C THR A 208 -32.65 9.65 -7.13
N THR A 209 -32.91 10.52 -6.15
CA THR A 209 -32.44 10.34 -4.78
C THR A 209 -33.04 9.09 -4.13
N LYS A 210 -34.31 8.79 -4.43
CA LYS A 210 -34.98 7.59 -3.91
C LYS A 210 -34.35 6.31 -4.47
N TYR A 211 -34.00 6.28 -5.75
CA TYR A 211 -33.28 5.13 -6.35
C TYR A 211 -31.89 4.95 -5.75
N MET A 212 -31.18 6.03 -5.43
CA MET A 212 -29.92 5.96 -4.71
C MET A 212 -30.11 5.31 -3.33
N ILE A 213 -31.08 5.77 -2.53
CA ILE A 213 -31.38 5.19 -1.21
C ILE A 213 -31.77 3.71 -1.34
N GLN A 214 -32.70 3.38 -2.24
CA GLN A 214 -33.15 2.02 -2.47
C GLN A 214 -31.99 1.10 -2.87
N SER A 215 -31.11 1.56 -3.78
CA SER A 215 -29.93 0.79 -4.19
C SER A 215 -29.01 0.48 -3.01
N PHE A 216 -28.78 1.44 -2.11
CA PHE A 216 -27.95 1.21 -0.92
C PHE A 216 -28.62 0.22 0.02
N CYS A 217 -29.90 0.43 0.33
CA CYS A 217 -30.66 -0.46 1.21
C CYS A 217 -30.69 -1.90 0.65
N THR A 218 -30.83 -2.08 -0.66
CA THR A 218 -30.76 -3.39 -1.30
C THR A 218 -29.38 -4.02 -1.11
N ILE A 219 -28.29 -3.29 -1.34
CA ILE A 219 -26.92 -3.81 -1.14
C ILE A 219 -26.70 -4.20 0.33
N ALA A 220 -27.08 -3.33 1.27
CA ALA A 220 -26.92 -3.57 2.70
C ALA A 220 -27.70 -4.82 3.13
N ASN A 221 -28.99 -4.92 2.78
CA ASN A 221 -29.84 -6.06 3.13
C ASN A 221 -29.45 -7.37 2.43
N GLN A 222 -28.64 -7.31 1.37
CA GLN A 222 -28.11 -8.48 0.67
C GLN A 222 -26.69 -8.88 1.12
N ALA A 223 -26.16 -8.25 2.18
CA ALA A 223 -24.85 -8.52 2.77
C ALA A 223 -24.58 -10.00 3.08
N ASP A 224 -25.61 -10.72 3.51
CA ASP A 224 -25.48 -12.08 4.02
C ASP A 224 -26.01 -13.15 3.05
N VAL A 225 -26.29 -12.78 1.80
CA VAL A 225 -26.71 -13.74 0.76
C VAL A 225 -25.62 -14.81 0.57
N ASP A 226 -26.04 -16.08 0.61
CA ASP A 226 -25.15 -17.19 0.34
C ASP A 226 -24.84 -17.32 -1.15
N THR A 227 -23.63 -16.94 -1.53
CA THR A 227 -23.16 -17.04 -2.92
C THR A 227 -22.65 -18.44 -3.28
N ASP A 228 -22.42 -19.29 -2.28
CA ASP A 228 -21.74 -20.56 -2.48
C ASP A 228 -22.69 -21.58 -3.13
N GLY A 229 -23.99 -21.50 -2.81
CA GLY A 229 -25.06 -22.26 -3.44
C GLY A 229 -25.49 -21.78 -4.84
N MET A 230 -25.04 -20.62 -5.31
CA MET A 230 -25.39 -20.09 -6.64
C MET A 230 -24.60 -20.76 -7.75
N SER A 231 -25.21 -20.96 -8.92
CA SER A 231 -24.48 -21.27 -10.15
C SER A 231 -23.52 -20.13 -10.55
N SER A 232 -22.53 -20.41 -11.40
CA SER A 232 -21.57 -19.40 -11.85
C SER A 232 -22.26 -18.22 -12.58
N ASP A 233 -23.34 -18.48 -13.34
CA ASP A 233 -24.09 -17.43 -14.02
C ASP A 233 -24.94 -16.58 -13.07
N GLU A 234 -25.66 -17.20 -12.14
CA GLU A 234 -26.42 -16.49 -11.12
C GLU A 234 -25.50 -15.62 -10.26
N ARG A 235 -24.38 -16.19 -9.81
CA ARG A 235 -23.37 -15.51 -9.01
C ARG A 235 -22.78 -14.32 -9.77
N TYR A 236 -22.45 -14.49 -11.05
CA TYR A 236 -21.94 -13.41 -11.88
C TYR A 236 -22.95 -12.28 -12.03
N ASN A 237 -24.21 -12.59 -12.34
CA ASN A 237 -25.25 -11.59 -12.51
C ASN A 237 -25.51 -10.83 -11.21
N TYR A 238 -25.59 -11.54 -10.09
CA TYR A 238 -25.75 -10.95 -8.75
C TYR A 238 -24.59 -10.01 -8.41
N LEU A 239 -23.36 -10.51 -8.40
CA LEU A 239 -22.19 -9.73 -7.98
C LEU A 239 -21.89 -8.58 -8.94
N THR A 240 -22.08 -8.76 -10.25
CA THR A 240 -21.90 -7.68 -11.23
C THR A 240 -22.93 -6.56 -11.04
N SER A 241 -24.14 -6.89 -10.59
CA SER A 241 -25.16 -5.89 -10.26
C SER A 241 -24.75 -5.07 -9.04
N VAL A 242 -24.30 -5.74 -7.97
CA VAL A 242 -23.78 -5.06 -6.75
C VAL A 242 -22.56 -4.20 -7.07
N ILE A 243 -21.59 -4.73 -7.82
CA ILE A 243 -20.38 -3.99 -8.24
C ILE A 243 -20.77 -2.77 -9.09
N SER A 244 -21.75 -2.92 -10.00
CA SER A 244 -22.22 -1.81 -10.82
C SER A 244 -22.93 -0.74 -10.00
N ALA A 245 -23.74 -1.12 -9.01
CA ALA A 245 -24.36 -0.17 -8.10
C ALA A 245 -23.30 0.58 -7.27
N CYS A 246 -22.27 -0.12 -6.77
CA CYS A 246 -21.13 0.52 -6.10
C CYS A 246 -20.40 1.53 -6.99
N ASP A 247 -20.20 1.22 -8.28
CA ASP A 247 -19.62 2.16 -9.26
C ASP A 247 -20.49 3.42 -9.46
N LEU A 248 -21.82 3.30 -9.38
CA LEU A 248 -22.72 4.46 -9.39
C LEU A 248 -22.56 5.30 -8.12
N PHE A 249 -22.46 4.68 -6.95
CA PHE A 249 -22.21 5.40 -5.69
C PHE A 249 -20.88 6.16 -5.69
N VAL A 250 -19.80 5.58 -6.22
CA VAL A 250 -18.52 6.30 -6.35
C VAL A 250 -18.66 7.59 -7.17
N LYS A 251 -19.56 7.59 -8.16
CA LYS A 251 -19.84 8.72 -9.06
C LYS A 251 -21.05 9.55 -8.61
N SER A 252 -21.61 9.26 -7.44
CA SER A 252 -22.79 9.95 -6.92
C SER A 252 -22.44 11.35 -6.45
N THR A 253 -23.39 12.26 -6.64
CA THR A 253 -23.31 13.61 -6.12
C THR A 253 -23.20 13.62 -4.59
N PHE A 254 -23.89 12.69 -3.91
CA PHE A 254 -23.81 12.54 -2.45
C PHE A 254 -22.38 12.31 -1.93
N PHE A 255 -21.66 11.34 -2.51
CA PHE A 255 -20.28 11.06 -2.09
C PHE A 255 -19.28 12.08 -2.65
N GLU A 256 -19.57 12.70 -3.80
CA GLU A 256 -18.82 13.85 -4.29
C GLU A 256 -18.85 15.02 -3.28
N ASP A 257 -20.02 15.33 -2.73
CA ASP A 257 -20.19 16.33 -1.68
C ASP A 257 -19.44 16.00 -0.41
N LEU A 258 -19.49 14.73 0.02
CA LEU A 258 -18.72 14.28 1.17
C LEU A 258 -17.22 14.56 1.00
N VAL A 259 -16.66 14.35 -0.19
CA VAL A 259 -15.21 14.49 -0.42
C VAL A 259 -14.83 15.94 -0.68
N ASN A 260 -15.58 16.64 -1.53
CA ASN A 260 -15.17 17.92 -2.12
C ASN A 260 -15.82 19.13 -1.42
N HIS A 261 -17.00 18.98 -0.81
CA HIS A 261 -17.72 20.10 -0.22
C HIS A 261 -17.50 20.17 1.29
N HIS A 262 -16.64 21.10 1.72
CA HIS A 262 -16.31 21.28 3.14
C HIS A 262 -17.55 21.58 4.00
N THR A 263 -18.49 22.37 3.49
CA THR A 263 -19.70 22.79 4.20
C THR A 263 -20.57 21.60 4.62
N PHE A 264 -20.82 20.65 3.71
CA PHE A 264 -21.55 19.42 4.06
C PHE A 264 -20.83 18.59 5.13
N ARG A 265 -19.49 18.46 5.03
CA ARG A 265 -18.72 17.76 6.07
C ARG A 265 -18.84 18.39 7.45
N LEU A 266 -18.98 19.72 7.52
CA LEU A 266 -19.12 20.44 8.79
C LEU A 266 -20.51 20.27 9.43
N THR A 267 -21.55 19.97 8.65
CA THR A 267 -22.89 19.73 9.21
C THR A 267 -23.02 18.34 9.86
N LEU A 268 -22.10 17.42 9.55
CA LEU A 268 -22.09 16.06 10.06
C LEU A 268 -21.37 15.94 11.42
N LYS A 269 -21.92 15.10 12.31
CA LYS A 269 -21.20 14.72 13.53
C LYS A 269 -19.93 13.92 13.18
N PRO A 270 -18.88 13.93 14.01
CA PRO A 270 -17.65 13.17 13.74
C PRO A 270 -17.89 11.68 13.44
N GLN A 271 -18.78 11.03 14.20
CA GLN A 271 -19.14 9.63 14.00
C GLN A 271 -19.80 9.37 12.62
N ASP A 272 -20.68 10.27 12.18
CA ASP A 272 -21.40 10.17 10.91
C ASP A 272 -20.42 10.34 9.73
N ARG A 273 -19.44 11.24 9.87
CA ARG A 273 -18.34 11.39 8.90
C ARG A 273 -17.52 10.11 8.80
N THR A 274 -17.11 9.53 9.93
CA THR A 274 -16.34 8.28 9.96
C THR A 274 -17.11 7.12 9.34
N PHE A 275 -18.41 7.04 9.61
CA PHE A 275 -19.32 6.09 9.01
C PHE A 275 -19.38 6.24 7.48
N LEU A 276 -19.67 7.45 6.97
CA LEU A 276 -19.76 7.70 5.52
C LEU A 276 -18.43 7.48 4.80
N HIS A 277 -17.31 7.90 5.37
CA HIS A 277 -15.99 7.62 4.80
C HIS A 277 -15.66 6.12 4.80
N THR A 278 -16.12 5.39 5.81
CA THR A 278 -15.98 3.93 5.86
C THR A 278 -16.81 3.26 4.76
N LEU A 279 -18.06 3.69 4.56
CA LEU A 279 -18.90 3.23 3.45
C LEU A 279 -18.25 3.54 2.11
N LEU A 280 -17.85 4.79 1.87
CA LEU A 280 -17.23 5.22 0.61
C LEU A 280 -15.99 4.38 0.30
N ARG A 281 -15.10 4.17 1.27
CA ARG A 281 -13.90 3.34 1.10
C ARG A 281 -14.26 1.91 0.70
N ARG A 282 -15.28 1.30 1.32
CA ARG A 282 -15.74 -0.07 1.01
C ARG A 282 -16.39 -0.12 -0.39
N ILE A 283 -17.21 0.87 -0.73
CA ILE A 283 -17.85 1.02 -2.04
C ILE A 283 -16.79 1.14 -3.15
N VAL A 284 -15.79 2.00 -2.97
CA VAL A 284 -14.65 2.15 -3.91
C VAL A 284 -13.90 0.83 -4.09
N GLN A 285 -13.67 0.09 -3.01
CA GLN A 285 -13.00 -1.21 -3.06
C GLN A 285 -13.81 -2.30 -3.78
N ILE A 286 -15.14 -2.19 -3.81
CA ILE A 286 -16.02 -3.11 -4.55
C ILE A 286 -16.14 -2.65 -6.02
N SER A 287 -16.26 -1.35 -6.29
CA SER A 287 -16.32 -0.82 -7.66
C SER A 287 -15.02 -1.05 -8.44
N ALA A 288 -13.87 -1.09 -7.74
CA ALA A 288 -12.55 -1.37 -8.29
C ALA A 288 -12.48 -2.64 -9.16
N TYR A 289 -13.30 -3.66 -8.88
CA TYR A 289 -13.36 -4.88 -9.70
C TYR A 289 -13.80 -4.60 -11.13
N LYS A 290 -14.79 -3.72 -11.32
CA LYS A 290 -15.32 -3.32 -12.64
C LYS A 290 -14.49 -2.21 -13.27
N THR A 291 -14.16 -1.17 -12.51
CA THR A 291 -13.41 -0.03 -13.04
C THR A 291 -12.00 -0.43 -13.43
N GLY A 292 -11.33 -1.31 -12.66
CA GLY A 292 -10.04 -1.87 -13.02
C GLY A 292 -10.10 -2.76 -14.26
N ALA A 293 -11.12 -3.62 -14.39
CA ALA A 293 -11.33 -4.43 -15.59
C ALA A 293 -11.55 -3.57 -16.84
N ALA A 294 -12.31 -2.48 -16.70
CA ALA A 294 -12.51 -1.51 -17.77
C ALA A 294 -11.21 -0.77 -18.13
N LYS A 295 -10.47 -0.25 -17.15
CA LYS A 295 -9.16 0.40 -17.38
C LYS A 295 -8.20 -0.55 -18.09
N PHE A 296 -8.12 -1.80 -17.64
CA PHE A 296 -7.27 -2.79 -18.30
C PHE A 296 -7.72 -3.07 -19.73
N ALA A 297 -9.02 -3.22 -19.99
CA ALA A 297 -9.53 -3.44 -21.34
C ALA A 297 -9.33 -2.26 -22.29
N TYR A 298 -9.53 -1.02 -21.83
CA TYR A 298 -9.46 0.19 -22.66
C TYR A 298 -8.05 0.74 -22.83
N ILE A 299 -7.18 0.57 -21.83
CA ILE A 299 -5.83 1.16 -21.81
C ILE A 299 -4.77 0.06 -21.83
N GLY A 300 -4.91 -0.93 -20.94
CA GLY A 300 -3.93 -2.01 -20.80
C GLY A 300 -3.82 -2.92 -22.03
N ILE A 301 -4.94 -3.33 -22.64
CA ILE A 301 -4.92 -4.23 -23.79
C ILE A 301 -4.30 -3.60 -25.04
N PRO A 302 -4.61 -2.34 -25.41
CA PRO A 302 -3.89 -1.66 -26.48
C PRO A 302 -2.38 -1.61 -26.24
N TYR A 303 -1.94 -1.24 -25.03
CA TYR A 303 -0.52 -1.24 -24.68
C TYR A 303 0.12 -2.64 -24.79
N VAL A 304 -0.56 -3.67 -24.30
CA VAL A 304 -0.11 -5.06 -24.43
C VAL A 304 0.04 -5.47 -25.90
N LEU A 305 -0.91 -5.10 -26.76
CA LEU A 305 -0.86 -5.39 -28.19
C LEU A 305 0.31 -4.67 -28.88
N GLU A 306 0.58 -3.43 -28.49
CA GLU A 306 1.70 -2.63 -29.01
C GLU A 306 3.04 -3.28 -28.65
N VAL A 307 3.26 -3.60 -27.38
CA VAL A 307 4.52 -4.21 -26.90
C VAL A 307 4.76 -5.61 -27.49
N LEU A 308 3.71 -6.42 -27.60
CA LEU A 308 3.83 -7.77 -28.16
C LEU A 308 4.06 -7.78 -29.68
N GLY A 309 3.55 -6.77 -30.39
CA GLY A 309 3.47 -6.79 -31.84
C GLY A 309 2.70 -8.00 -32.40
N PRO A 310 2.65 -8.15 -33.74
CA PRO A 310 1.94 -9.26 -34.37
C PRO A 310 2.52 -10.64 -34.02
N SER A 311 3.85 -10.75 -34.00
CA SER A 311 4.56 -12.01 -33.74
C SER A 311 4.41 -12.48 -32.30
N GLY A 312 4.69 -11.60 -31.31
CA GLY A 312 4.55 -11.94 -29.90
C GLY A 312 3.11 -12.25 -29.50
N ARG A 313 2.14 -11.56 -30.12
CA ARG A 313 0.71 -11.88 -29.97
C ARG A 313 0.39 -13.28 -30.48
N LEU A 314 0.83 -13.62 -31.69
CA LEU A 314 0.59 -14.93 -32.29
C LEU A 314 1.23 -16.05 -31.46
N ASP A 315 2.46 -15.82 -30.99
CA ASP A 315 3.21 -16.75 -30.15
C ASP A 315 2.50 -17.02 -28.82
N PHE A 316 1.99 -15.96 -28.17
CA PHE A 316 1.23 -16.08 -26.94
C PHE A 316 -0.07 -16.88 -27.12
N VAL A 317 -0.82 -16.60 -28.20
CA VAL A 317 -2.10 -17.28 -28.48
C VAL A 317 -1.88 -18.75 -28.85
N LYS A 318 -0.80 -19.06 -29.58
CA LYS A 318 -0.47 -20.42 -30.03
C LYS A 318 0.39 -21.22 -29.05
N ASN A 319 0.90 -20.61 -27.97
CA ASN A 319 1.85 -21.24 -27.03
C ASN A 319 3.14 -21.76 -27.70
N THR A 320 3.72 -21.01 -28.64
CA THR A 320 4.95 -21.44 -29.34
C THR A 320 6.24 -21.27 -28.51
N GLY A 321 6.19 -20.50 -27.42
CA GLY A 321 7.25 -20.41 -26.41
C GLY A 321 8.36 -19.38 -26.68
N THR A 322 8.35 -18.70 -27.83
CA THR A 322 9.41 -17.74 -28.24
C THR A 322 9.15 -16.29 -27.83
N GLY A 323 7.90 -15.94 -27.53
CA GLY A 323 7.47 -14.59 -27.13
C GLY A 323 6.11 -14.63 -26.43
N GLY A 324 5.58 -13.47 -26.05
CA GLY A 324 4.25 -13.36 -25.43
C GLY A 324 4.24 -12.89 -23.98
N ILE A 325 3.15 -13.22 -23.27
CA ILE A 325 2.94 -12.85 -21.87
C ILE A 325 3.30 -14.02 -20.96
N THR A 326 4.32 -13.85 -20.12
CA THR A 326 4.71 -14.81 -19.08
C THR A 326 4.30 -14.28 -17.71
N ILE A 327 3.87 -15.16 -16.82
CA ILE A 327 3.57 -14.82 -15.42
C ILE A 327 4.52 -15.61 -14.54
N GLU A 328 5.32 -14.90 -13.76
CA GLU A 328 6.35 -15.44 -12.90
C GLU A 328 5.94 -15.25 -11.44
N LEU A 329 5.78 -16.36 -10.73
CA LEU A 329 5.46 -16.35 -9.31
C LEU A 329 6.76 -16.19 -8.51
N VAL A 330 6.93 -15.00 -7.95
CA VAL A 330 8.08 -14.65 -7.12
C VAL A 330 7.87 -15.22 -5.73
N SER A 331 8.79 -16.05 -5.31
CA SER A 331 8.92 -16.50 -3.92
C SER A 331 10.30 -16.10 -3.43
N LEU A 332 10.37 -15.43 -2.28
CA LEU A 332 11.65 -15.32 -1.58
C LEU A 332 12.07 -16.70 -1.06
N PRO A 333 13.37 -16.93 -0.85
CA PRO A 333 13.82 -18.06 -0.03
C PRO A 333 13.07 -18.03 1.29
N LYS A 334 12.53 -19.17 1.75
CA LYS A 334 11.84 -19.26 3.04
C LYS A 334 12.76 -18.71 4.14
N HIS A 335 12.45 -17.53 4.65
CA HIS A 335 13.22 -16.92 5.73
C HIS A 335 12.71 -17.50 7.06
N THR A 336 13.27 -18.62 7.48
CA THR A 336 12.90 -19.31 8.73
C THR A 336 13.63 -18.75 9.95
N ARG A 337 13.83 -17.42 10.06
CA ARG A 337 14.36 -16.86 11.31
C ARG A 337 13.20 -16.57 12.25
N CYS A 338 13.21 -17.24 13.40
CA CYS A 338 12.28 -16.98 14.48
C CYS A 338 12.96 -16.00 15.45
N PHE A 339 12.35 -14.84 15.66
CA PHE A 339 12.78 -13.92 16.71
C PHE A 339 12.14 -14.33 18.03
N THR A 340 12.71 -13.92 19.15
CA THR A 340 12.08 -14.17 20.45
C THR A 340 11.74 -12.83 21.08
N TRP A 341 10.49 -12.65 21.51
CA TRP A 341 10.13 -11.42 22.22
C TRP A 341 10.98 -11.28 23.49
N PRO A 342 11.50 -10.07 23.79
CA PRO A 342 12.27 -9.81 25.00
C PRO A 342 11.49 -10.12 26.29
N GLY A 343 12.23 -10.30 27.38
CA GLY A 343 11.72 -10.78 28.66
C GLY A 343 10.64 -9.90 29.31
N SER A 344 10.80 -8.58 29.29
CA SER A 344 9.83 -7.64 29.86
C SER A 344 9.55 -6.49 28.88
N PRO A 345 8.28 -6.27 28.48
CA PRO A 345 7.91 -5.10 27.70
C PRO A 345 8.36 -3.81 28.41
N VAL A 346 8.15 -3.71 29.74
CA VAL A 346 8.47 -2.54 30.56
C VAL A 346 9.95 -2.18 30.48
N GLU A 347 10.84 -3.16 30.69
CA GLU A 347 12.29 -2.94 30.62
C GLU A 347 12.72 -2.50 29.23
N TRP A 348 12.11 -3.08 28.20
CA TRP A 348 12.44 -2.77 26.81
C TRP A 348 11.95 -1.38 26.40
N PHE A 349 10.69 -1.04 26.67
CA PHE A 349 10.12 0.27 26.32
C PHE A 349 10.83 1.41 27.06
N SER A 350 11.24 1.19 28.32
CA SER A 350 12.04 2.17 29.08
C SER A 350 13.37 2.48 28.38
N SER A 351 14.02 1.45 27.81
CA SER A 351 15.25 1.61 27.03
C SER A 351 15.03 2.26 25.66
N LEU A 352 13.93 1.92 24.99
CA LEU A 352 13.63 2.32 23.62
C LEU A 352 13.20 3.79 23.53
N LEU A 353 12.43 4.24 24.52
CA LEU A 353 11.99 5.63 24.65
C LEU A 353 13.00 6.52 25.37
N ARG A 354 14.17 5.96 25.74
CA ARG A 354 15.25 6.64 26.46
C ARG A 354 14.75 7.44 27.67
N LEU A 355 13.83 6.86 28.44
CA LEU A 355 13.18 7.52 29.59
C LEU A 355 14.18 7.83 30.73
N ASP A 356 15.32 7.14 30.76
CA ASP A 356 16.31 7.22 31.85
C ASP A 356 17.60 7.99 31.52
N GLY A 357 17.65 8.71 30.39
CA GLY A 357 18.80 9.55 30.05
C GLY A 357 18.78 10.92 30.74
N PRO A 358 19.78 11.33 31.55
CA PRO A 358 19.97 12.76 31.81
C PRO A 358 20.14 13.47 30.47
N ALA A 359 19.54 14.66 30.32
CA ALA A 359 19.41 15.42 29.07
C ALA A 359 20.73 15.92 28.42
N THR A 360 21.83 15.18 28.56
CA THR A 360 23.15 15.54 28.08
C THR A 360 23.65 14.52 27.05
N SER A 361 23.99 15.06 25.88
CA SER A 361 24.59 14.44 24.69
C SER A 361 23.68 13.50 23.88
N MET A 362 23.03 14.10 22.88
CA MET A 362 22.89 13.45 21.58
C MET A 362 24.27 12.99 21.07
N PRO A 363 24.37 11.93 20.25
CA PRO A 363 25.57 11.67 19.49
C PRO A 363 25.76 12.84 18.52
N ASN A 364 26.63 13.77 18.88
CA ASN A 364 27.22 14.68 17.91
C ASN A 364 27.93 13.78 16.91
N HIS A 365 27.39 13.69 15.69
CA HIS A 365 28.23 13.40 14.54
C HIS A 365 29.27 14.52 14.48
N SER A 366 30.44 14.26 15.08
CA SER A 366 31.61 15.13 15.04
C SER A 366 32.01 15.30 13.58
N ARG A 367 31.57 16.39 12.97
CA ARG A 367 32.24 16.96 11.81
C ARG A 367 33.39 17.81 12.36
N ASP A 368 34.47 17.14 12.73
CA ASP A 368 35.74 17.77 13.05
C ASP A 368 36.22 18.55 11.81
N THR A 369 36.03 19.86 11.85
CA THR A 369 36.72 20.81 10.98
C THR A 369 37.50 21.75 11.87
N SER A 370 38.63 21.25 12.37
CA SER A 370 39.70 22.11 12.86
C SER A 370 40.72 22.28 11.73
N ILE A 371 40.91 23.52 11.27
CA ILE A 371 42.20 24.19 11.05
C ILE A 371 41.96 25.62 10.52
N ALA A 372 42.37 26.58 11.36
CA ALA A 372 43.00 27.88 11.06
C ALA A 372 42.26 29.00 10.30
N SER A 373 41.73 29.95 11.09
CA SER A 373 42.07 31.40 11.11
C SER A 373 42.31 32.15 9.78
N ASN A 374 41.46 33.15 9.49
CA ASN A 374 41.77 34.56 9.79
C ASN A 374 40.57 35.49 9.59
N SER A 375 40.52 36.49 10.47
CA SER A 375 39.59 37.61 10.59
C SER A 375 39.59 38.56 9.39
N THR A 376 38.40 39.07 8.99
CA THR A 376 38.11 40.52 8.91
C THR A 376 36.64 40.80 8.56
N SER A 377 35.99 41.58 9.44
CA SER A 377 35.03 42.68 9.22
C SER A 377 33.81 42.54 8.28
N GLU A 378 32.66 42.75 8.93
CA GLU A 378 31.59 43.70 8.58
C GLU A 378 30.40 43.29 7.68
N SER A 379 29.24 43.54 8.29
CA SER A 379 27.97 43.99 7.70
C SER A 379 27.04 42.96 7.04
N GLY A 380 26.04 42.57 7.83
CA GLY A 380 24.65 42.94 7.52
C GLY A 380 23.88 42.06 6.53
N SER A 381 23.13 41.10 7.06
CA SER A 381 21.80 40.77 6.53
C SER A 381 21.10 39.80 7.47
N SER A 382 20.03 40.29 8.10
CA SER A 382 19.07 39.53 8.89
C SER A 382 18.27 38.58 7.98
N SER A 383 18.68 37.31 7.90
CA SER A 383 17.85 36.21 7.44
C SER A 383 17.29 35.48 8.66
N SER A 384 15.98 35.63 8.88
CA SER A 384 15.24 34.89 9.89
C SER A 384 15.19 33.41 9.53
N SER A 385 16.14 32.63 10.03
CA SER A 385 16.02 31.17 10.10
C SER A 385 15.03 30.82 11.21
N LEU A 386 13.92 30.19 10.82
CA LEU A 386 13.03 29.45 11.70
C LEU A 386 13.75 28.17 12.15
N GLU A 387 14.79 28.31 12.98
CA GLU A 387 15.30 27.20 13.76
C GLU A 387 14.41 27.06 15.00
N GLY A 388 13.65 25.97 15.03
CA GLY A 388 12.76 25.61 16.12
C GLY A 388 13.55 25.48 17.43
N GLN A 389 13.53 26.53 18.24
CA GLN A 389 13.88 26.44 19.65
C GLN A 389 12.86 25.54 20.34
N PHE A 390 13.19 24.26 20.45
CA PHE A 390 12.47 23.33 21.30
C PHE A 390 12.51 23.83 22.75
N ASN A 391 11.34 24.15 23.28
CA ASN A 391 11.18 24.66 24.63
C ASN A 391 11.53 23.56 25.66
N PRO A 392 12.53 23.73 26.54
CA PRO A 392 12.93 22.74 27.53
C PRO A 392 11.82 22.35 28.51
N ARG A 393 10.84 23.22 28.74
CA ARG A 393 9.65 22.90 29.55
C ARG A 393 8.77 21.85 28.88
N THR A 394 8.61 21.92 27.56
CA THR A 394 7.87 20.94 26.78
C THR A 394 8.56 19.57 26.84
N TYR A 395 9.89 19.51 26.89
CA TYR A 395 10.62 18.24 27.05
C TYR A 395 10.39 17.57 28.41
N HIS A 396 10.41 18.32 29.50
CA HIS A 396 10.15 17.78 30.85
C HIS A 396 8.67 17.41 31.06
N GLU A 397 7.74 18.15 30.45
CA GLU A 397 6.33 17.78 30.40
C GLU A 397 6.10 16.54 29.54
N LEU A 398 6.73 16.48 28.35
CA LEU A 398 6.73 15.31 27.46
C LEU A 398 7.33 14.08 28.14
N SER A 399 8.40 14.18 28.96
CA SER A 399 8.97 13.01 29.65
C SER A 399 8.05 12.46 30.75
N ARG A 400 7.37 13.35 31.50
CA ARG A 400 6.35 12.94 32.48
C ARG A 400 5.09 12.37 31.82
N LEU A 401 4.65 12.97 30.72
CA LEU A 401 3.55 12.47 29.88
C LEU A 401 3.91 11.14 29.24
N ASN A 402 5.16 10.98 28.79
CA ASN A 402 5.69 9.75 28.25
C ASN A 402 5.62 8.65 29.31
N ASN A 403 5.96 8.91 30.58
CA ASN A 403 5.84 7.89 31.64
C ASN A 403 4.40 7.40 31.87
N ARG A 404 3.39 8.29 31.81
CA ARG A 404 1.99 7.91 32.00
C ARG A 404 1.37 7.25 30.77
N LEU A 405 1.62 7.79 29.57
CA LEU A 405 1.24 7.14 28.32
C LEU A 405 1.94 5.79 28.16
N CYS A 406 3.20 5.69 28.57
CA CYS A 406 3.93 4.42 28.63
C CYS A 406 3.27 3.46 29.60
N SER A 407 2.93 3.88 30.83
CA SER A 407 2.24 2.98 31.76
C SER A 407 0.89 2.54 31.20
N GLU A 408 0.10 3.44 30.61
CA GLU A 408 -1.20 3.10 30.01
C GLU A 408 -1.05 2.19 28.78
N LEU A 409 -0.01 2.39 27.96
CA LEU A 409 0.32 1.52 26.83
C LEU A 409 0.75 0.13 27.32
N LEU A 410 1.64 0.08 28.33
CA LEU A 410 2.17 -1.13 28.97
C LEU A 410 1.08 -1.94 29.67
N ASP A 411 0.16 -1.25 30.34
CA ASP A 411 -0.98 -1.84 31.06
C ASP A 411 -2.16 -2.11 30.12
N SER A 412 -2.07 -1.71 28.84
CA SER A 412 -3.12 -2.00 27.87
C SER A 412 -3.22 -3.51 27.64
N GLY A 413 -4.46 -4.02 27.64
CA GLY A 413 -4.74 -5.41 27.28
C GLY A 413 -4.13 -5.79 25.92
N VAL A 414 -3.98 -4.81 25.02
CA VAL A 414 -3.45 -5.01 23.68
C VAL A 414 -1.94 -5.30 23.66
N ILE A 415 -1.13 -4.68 24.51
CA ILE A 415 0.30 -5.04 24.65
C ILE A 415 0.44 -6.42 25.28
N SER A 416 -0.35 -6.71 26.31
CA SER A 416 -0.30 -8.01 26.98
C SER A 416 -0.70 -9.18 26.07
N GLU A 417 -1.59 -8.95 25.10
CA GLU A 417 -2.00 -9.96 24.11
C GLU A 417 -1.00 -10.10 22.95
N ALA A 418 -0.33 -9.01 22.56
CA ALA A 418 0.59 -8.98 21.43
C ALA A 418 2.01 -9.44 21.79
N TRP A 419 2.43 -9.16 23.03
CA TRP A 419 3.76 -9.45 23.53
C TRP A 419 3.70 -10.61 24.51
N VAL A 420 4.25 -11.75 24.10
CA VAL A 420 4.41 -12.90 24.98
C VAL A 420 5.90 -13.12 25.19
N PRO A 421 6.46 -12.80 26.37
CA PRO A 421 7.89 -12.95 26.64
C PRO A 421 8.39 -14.35 26.28
N GLY A 422 9.52 -14.44 25.57
CA GLY A 422 10.10 -15.72 25.18
C GLY A 422 9.34 -16.48 24.09
N LYS A 423 8.19 -15.98 23.61
CA LYS A 423 7.50 -16.58 22.47
C LYS A 423 8.23 -16.24 21.17
N GLN A 424 8.31 -17.23 20.29
CA GLN A 424 8.83 -17.01 18.94
C GLN A 424 7.88 -16.14 18.12
N VAL A 425 8.44 -15.15 17.43
CA VAL A 425 7.80 -14.33 16.43
C VAL A 425 8.10 -14.93 15.08
N GLU A 426 7.09 -15.51 14.46
CA GLU A 426 7.13 -15.88 13.04
C GLU A 426 6.92 -14.61 12.22
N SER A 427 8.02 -14.03 11.79
CA SER A 427 8.03 -12.77 11.07
C SER A 427 8.03 -13.00 9.56
N LYS A 428 7.22 -12.24 8.82
CA LYS A 428 6.96 -12.47 7.39
C LYS A 428 7.49 -11.32 6.55
N CYS A 429 7.83 -11.56 5.30
CA CYS A 429 8.09 -10.47 4.35
C CYS A 429 6.80 -10.11 3.59
N HIS A 430 6.47 -8.82 3.44
CA HIS A 430 5.34 -8.40 2.61
C HIS A 430 5.63 -8.58 1.13
N SER A 431 4.58 -8.93 0.39
CA SER A 431 4.59 -9.13 -1.07
C SER A 431 5.34 -8.03 -1.83
N VAL A 432 5.14 -6.76 -1.47
CA VAL A 432 5.82 -5.61 -2.11
C VAL A 432 7.32 -5.69 -1.96
N ILE A 433 7.80 -5.95 -0.75
CA ILE A 433 9.22 -5.97 -0.42
C ILE A 433 9.87 -7.21 -1.02
N GLN A 434 9.20 -8.36 -0.91
CA GLN A 434 9.61 -9.58 -1.59
C GLN A 434 9.83 -9.34 -3.09
N LEU A 435 8.88 -8.66 -3.72
CA LEU A 435 8.95 -8.33 -5.14
C LEU A 435 10.09 -7.37 -5.46
N VAL A 436 10.23 -6.26 -4.71
CA VAL A 436 11.32 -5.29 -4.91
C VAL A 436 12.69 -5.98 -4.83
N HIS A 437 12.94 -6.75 -3.78
CA HIS A 437 14.23 -7.45 -3.62
C HIS A 437 14.50 -8.47 -4.72
N TYR A 438 13.46 -9.19 -5.17
CA TYR A 438 13.60 -10.11 -6.28
C TYR A 438 14.02 -9.39 -7.56
N LEU A 439 13.32 -8.30 -7.89
CA LEU A 439 13.59 -7.50 -9.08
C LEU A 439 14.99 -6.88 -9.05
N GLU A 440 15.40 -6.34 -7.90
CA GLU A 440 16.76 -5.80 -7.70
C GLU A 440 17.83 -6.88 -7.82
N GLY A 441 17.63 -8.03 -7.17
CA GLY A 441 18.58 -9.14 -7.19
C GLY A 441 18.75 -9.76 -8.58
N MET A 442 17.69 -9.73 -9.39
CA MET A 442 17.71 -10.23 -10.78
C MET A 442 18.09 -9.16 -11.81
N GLY A 443 18.27 -7.91 -11.40
CA GLY A 443 18.54 -6.80 -12.31
C GLY A 443 17.42 -6.57 -13.33
N VAL A 444 16.16 -6.82 -12.93
CA VAL A 444 15.00 -6.67 -13.81
C VAL A 444 14.59 -5.21 -13.87
N ASP A 445 14.60 -4.65 -15.08
CA ASP A 445 14.04 -3.33 -15.34
C ASP A 445 12.52 -3.44 -15.50
N ILE A 446 11.78 -2.76 -14.60
CA ILE A 446 10.32 -2.79 -14.61
C ILE A 446 9.76 -1.56 -15.32
N SER A 447 8.71 -1.78 -16.11
CA SER A 447 8.09 -0.73 -16.88
C SER A 447 7.43 0.31 -15.97
N CYS A 448 7.68 1.58 -16.27
CA CYS A 448 7.17 2.73 -15.50
C CYS A 448 7.58 2.71 -14.02
N SER A 449 8.56 1.88 -13.62
CA SER A 449 8.95 1.74 -12.21
C SER A 449 7.77 1.42 -11.27
N THR A 450 6.66 0.88 -11.78
CA THR A 450 5.40 0.81 -11.00
C THR A 450 5.15 -0.57 -10.38
N ILE A 451 4.73 -0.59 -9.11
CA ILE A 451 4.23 -1.78 -8.40
C ILE A 451 2.76 -1.58 -8.02
N GLY A 452 1.91 -2.50 -8.47
CA GLY A 452 0.51 -2.58 -8.03
C GLY A 452 0.32 -3.58 -6.90
N THR A 453 -0.67 -3.34 -6.06
CA THR A 453 -0.91 -4.11 -4.83
C THR A 453 -2.39 -4.36 -4.60
N SER A 454 -2.70 -5.53 -4.04
CA SER A 454 -4.10 -5.98 -3.83
C SER A 454 -4.75 -5.37 -2.58
N LYS A 455 -3.91 -4.74 -1.77
CA LYS A 455 -4.21 -3.93 -0.58
C LYS A 455 -3.37 -2.65 -0.69
N PRO A 456 -3.81 -1.52 -0.14
CA PRO A 456 -2.94 -0.35 -0.10
C PRO A 456 -1.71 -0.66 0.73
N ILE A 457 -0.58 -0.10 0.33
CA ILE A 457 0.72 -0.41 0.90
C ILE A 457 0.73 -0.05 2.38
N CYS A 458 1.32 -0.89 3.22
CA CYS A 458 1.46 -0.55 4.62
C CYS A 458 2.52 0.55 4.77
N TRP A 459 2.39 1.37 5.80
CA TRP A 459 3.33 2.45 6.13
C TRP A 459 4.78 1.96 6.09
N THR A 460 5.04 0.77 6.63
CA THR A 460 6.37 0.18 6.68
C THR A 460 6.98 -0.05 5.31
N CYS A 461 6.21 -0.64 4.39
CA CYS A 461 6.68 -0.89 3.03
C CYS A 461 6.92 0.43 2.28
N GLU A 462 6.05 1.42 2.49
CA GLU A 462 6.22 2.76 1.92
C GLU A 462 7.53 3.41 2.41
N ARG A 463 7.79 3.38 3.72
CA ARG A 463 9.03 3.90 4.29
C ARG A 463 10.26 3.14 3.80
N TYR A 464 10.15 1.82 3.65
CA TYR A 464 11.25 0.99 3.17
C TYR A 464 11.66 1.39 1.76
N MET A 465 10.68 1.51 0.86
CA MET A 465 10.94 1.93 -0.52
C MET A 465 11.54 3.34 -0.57
N ARG A 466 11.06 4.29 0.24
CA ARG A 466 11.67 5.64 0.32
C ARG A 466 13.12 5.60 0.81
N SER A 467 13.42 4.73 1.78
CA SER A 467 14.78 4.59 2.31
C SER A 467 15.72 3.99 1.25
N LEU A 468 15.24 3.05 0.44
CA LEU A 468 15.99 2.56 -0.72
C LEU A 468 16.28 3.66 -1.75
N GLU A 469 15.30 4.52 -2.03
CA GLU A 469 15.48 5.65 -2.95
C GLU A 469 16.55 6.62 -2.45
N TYR A 470 16.50 7.00 -1.18
CA TYR A 470 17.48 7.89 -0.56
C TYR A 470 18.92 7.34 -0.65
N HIS A 471 19.10 6.03 -0.43
CA HIS A 471 20.42 5.41 -0.53
C HIS A 471 21.00 5.43 -1.94
N LEU A 472 20.16 5.24 -2.94
CA LEU A 472 20.60 5.32 -4.35
C LEU A 472 20.97 6.76 -4.72
N GLU A 473 20.22 7.75 -4.23
CA GLU A 473 20.56 9.16 -4.41
C GLU A 473 21.91 9.48 -3.77
N MET A 474 22.19 8.98 -2.56
CA MET A 474 23.48 9.18 -1.89
C MET A 474 24.63 8.52 -2.65
N GLU A 475 24.46 7.28 -3.12
CA GLU A 475 25.48 6.58 -3.92
C GLU A 475 25.81 7.36 -5.20
N CYS A 476 24.80 7.89 -5.90
CA CYS A 476 25.00 8.74 -7.07
C CYS A 476 25.79 10.01 -6.73
N ARG A 477 25.48 10.69 -5.62
CA ARG A 477 26.20 11.91 -5.20
C ARG A 477 27.67 11.67 -4.91
N THR A 478 28.01 10.55 -4.27
CA THR A 478 29.42 10.23 -3.94
C THR A 478 30.28 9.94 -5.18
N LEU A 479 29.66 9.61 -6.31
CA LEU A 479 30.36 9.43 -7.59
C LEU A 479 30.56 10.76 -8.34
N ASP A 480 29.83 11.81 -7.96
CA ASP A 480 29.80 13.12 -8.62
C ASP A 480 30.49 14.23 -7.80
N GLU A 481 31.33 13.90 -6.80
CA GLU A 481 32.08 14.89 -5.99
C GLU A 481 33.06 15.76 -6.83
N ASP A 482 33.22 15.46 -8.13
CA ASP A 482 33.96 16.28 -9.11
C ASP A 482 33.08 17.30 -9.87
N LEU A 483 31.77 17.37 -9.62
CA LEU A 483 30.83 18.28 -10.31
C LEU A 483 30.42 19.49 -9.46
N ASP A 484 30.36 20.65 -10.12
CA ASP A 484 30.11 21.98 -9.55
C ASP A 484 28.83 22.04 -8.68
N GLY A 485 28.91 22.70 -7.51
CA GLY A 485 27.92 22.64 -6.43
C GLY A 485 26.51 23.15 -6.78
N ASN A 486 26.35 23.86 -7.90
CA ASN A 486 25.05 24.28 -8.42
C ASN A 486 24.26 23.16 -9.14
N LEU A 487 24.90 22.04 -9.50
CA LEU A 487 24.22 20.90 -10.13
C LEU A 487 23.47 20.05 -9.09
N VAL A 488 23.98 19.98 -7.86
CA VAL A 488 23.49 19.09 -6.79
C VAL A 488 22.07 19.47 -6.33
N GLU A 489 21.76 20.76 -6.16
CA GLU A 489 20.40 21.22 -5.81
C GLU A 489 19.37 20.96 -6.92
N ASN A 490 19.80 20.90 -8.19
CA ASN A 490 18.91 20.56 -9.30
C ASN A 490 18.71 19.04 -9.43
N LEU A 491 19.73 18.23 -9.08
CA LEU A 491 19.66 16.77 -9.03
C LEU A 491 18.71 16.26 -7.93
N GLU A 492 18.62 16.94 -6.79
CA GLU A 492 17.64 16.61 -5.73
C GLU A 492 16.17 16.73 -6.16
N ARG A 493 15.89 17.58 -7.16
CA ARG A 493 14.54 17.67 -7.76
C ARG A 493 14.34 16.75 -8.96
N MET A 494 15.39 16.10 -9.44
CA MET A 494 15.39 15.37 -10.71
C MET A 494 15.76 13.89 -10.61
N ALA A 495 16.25 13.40 -9.47
CA ALA A 495 16.45 11.97 -9.29
C ALA A 495 15.12 11.23 -9.50
N PRO A 496 14.98 10.44 -10.57
CA PRO A 496 13.72 9.80 -10.88
C PRO A 496 13.43 8.77 -9.78
N LYS A 497 12.25 8.85 -9.17
CA LYS A 497 11.79 7.82 -8.22
C LYS A 497 11.96 6.45 -8.85
N ARG A 498 12.60 5.54 -8.12
CA ARG A 498 12.89 4.21 -8.61
C ARG A 498 11.65 3.31 -8.58
N TRP A 499 10.74 3.56 -7.63
CA TRP A 499 9.53 2.75 -7.46
C TRP A 499 8.29 3.64 -7.26
N TYR A 500 7.34 3.58 -8.19
CA TYR A 500 6.02 4.17 -8.07
C TYR A 500 5.04 3.14 -7.54
N THR A 501 4.29 3.50 -6.51
CA THR A 501 3.30 2.61 -5.93
C THR A 501 2.01 3.33 -5.60
N SER A 502 0.94 2.56 -5.33
CA SER A 502 -0.26 3.14 -4.73
C SER A 502 0.08 3.83 -3.41
N LYS A 503 -0.60 4.94 -3.11
CA LYS A 503 -0.42 5.65 -1.84
C LYS A 503 -0.63 4.68 -0.67
N GLY A 504 0.26 4.73 0.32
CA GLY A 504 0.17 3.90 1.50
C GLY A 504 -1.14 4.13 2.26
N SER A 505 -1.63 3.07 2.91
CA SER A 505 -2.81 3.11 3.79
C SER A 505 -2.57 3.89 5.09
N GLY A 506 -1.33 4.28 5.37
CA GLY A 506 -0.90 4.75 6.70
C GLY A 506 -0.89 3.66 7.77
N LYS A 507 -1.44 2.46 7.49
CA LYS A 507 -1.48 1.37 8.45
C LYS A 507 -0.12 0.74 8.62
N VAL A 508 0.31 0.58 9.86
CA VAL A 508 1.52 -0.17 10.17
C VAL A 508 1.19 -1.66 10.26
N LYS A 509 2.00 -2.48 9.60
CA LYS A 509 1.96 -3.94 9.72
C LYS A 509 3.28 -4.36 10.35
N HIS A 510 3.18 -4.96 11.52
CA HIS A 510 4.25 -5.10 12.52
C HIS A 510 4.71 -6.56 12.69
N ASP A 511 4.15 -7.50 11.93
CA ASP A 511 4.60 -8.89 11.83
C ASP A 511 5.70 -9.07 10.76
N TRP A 512 6.41 -7.98 10.42
CA TRP A 512 7.20 -7.87 9.21
C TRP A 512 8.72 -7.77 9.43
N LEU A 513 9.50 -8.55 8.67
CA LEU A 513 10.94 -8.35 8.54
C LEU A 513 11.33 -7.63 7.26
N ILE A 514 12.39 -6.84 7.38
CA ILE A 514 13.20 -6.49 6.24
C ILE A 514 13.99 -7.74 5.79
N PRO A 515 14.08 -8.04 4.48
CA PRO A 515 14.91 -9.13 3.98
C PRO A 515 16.36 -9.01 4.43
N GLN A 516 17.03 -10.13 4.74
CA GLN A 516 18.42 -10.15 5.23
C GLN A 516 19.43 -9.51 4.27
N ASN A 517 19.10 -9.51 2.98
CA ASN A 517 19.92 -8.88 1.95
C ASN A 517 19.65 -7.38 1.81
N ALA A 518 18.78 -6.80 2.64
CA ALA A 518 18.65 -5.35 2.70
C ALA A 518 19.93 -4.73 3.23
N LYS A 519 20.27 -3.58 2.67
CA LYS A 519 21.43 -2.83 3.14
C LYS A 519 21.17 -2.35 4.58
N LYS A 520 22.17 -2.46 5.45
CA LYS A 520 22.05 -2.19 6.90
C LYS A 520 21.61 -0.75 7.20
N ASP A 521 22.10 0.17 6.41
CA ASP A 521 21.76 1.59 6.42
C ASP A 521 20.28 1.87 6.09
N VAL A 522 19.64 1.08 5.22
CA VAL A 522 18.18 1.14 4.97
C VAL A 522 17.41 0.77 6.24
N VAL A 523 17.84 -0.30 6.92
CA VAL A 523 17.23 -0.76 8.17
C VAL A 523 17.35 0.31 9.27
N LEU A 524 18.53 0.91 9.42
CA LEU A 524 18.78 1.96 10.41
C LEU A 524 17.93 3.21 10.14
N ALA A 525 17.86 3.65 8.88
CA ALA A 525 17.02 4.79 8.49
C ALA A 525 15.53 4.55 8.84
N LEU A 526 15.04 3.31 8.66
CA LEU A 526 13.67 2.94 9.01
C LEU A 526 13.39 3.00 10.51
N ILE A 527 14.35 2.58 11.33
CA ILE A 527 14.25 2.64 12.79
C ILE A 527 14.17 4.10 13.25
N GLU A 528 14.99 4.97 12.66
CA GLU A 528 14.95 6.42 12.93
C GLU A 528 13.62 7.04 12.50
N ASP A 529 13.10 6.69 11.32
CA ASP A 529 11.81 7.19 10.84
C ASP A 529 10.64 6.69 11.71
N ALA A 530 10.68 5.43 12.15
CA ALA A 530 9.70 4.89 13.08
C ALA A 530 9.77 5.58 14.44
N GLN A 531 10.97 5.90 14.94
CA GLN A 531 11.13 6.70 16.15
C GLN A 531 10.44 8.05 16.03
N LYS A 532 10.75 8.80 14.95
CA LYS A 532 10.22 10.15 14.73
C LYS A 532 8.69 10.15 14.63
N GLU A 533 8.10 9.17 13.93
CA GLU A 533 6.63 9.10 13.83
C GLU A 533 6.00 8.72 15.18
N MET A 534 6.60 7.81 15.95
CA MET A 534 6.13 7.49 17.29
C MET A 534 6.15 8.73 18.21
N GLU A 535 7.26 9.47 18.23
CA GLU A 535 7.38 10.72 18.99
C GLU A 535 6.31 11.74 18.58
N LYS A 536 6.06 11.87 17.28
CA LYS A 536 5.02 12.74 16.75
C LYS A 536 3.61 12.31 17.20
N VAL A 537 3.26 11.03 17.06
CA VAL A 537 1.92 10.55 17.45
C VAL A 537 1.71 10.69 18.96
N VAL A 538 2.74 10.45 19.77
CA VAL A 538 2.70 10.72 21.22
C VAL A 538 2.46 12.21 21.50
N ALA A 539 3.13 13.11 20.78
CA ALA A 539 2.94 14.54 20.94
C ALA A 539 1.53 14.99 20.52
N GLU A 540 0.99 14.44 19.43
CA GLU A 540 -0.39 14.70 18.97
C GLU A 540 -1.44 14.19 19.97
N ALA A 541 -1.28 12.95 20.46
CA ALA A 541 -2.17 12.36 21.45
C ALA A 541 -2.13 13.11 22.80
N ALA A 542 -0.94 13.59 23.20
CA ALA A 542 -0.80 14.44 24.37
C ALA A 542 -1.56 15.77 24.16
N PHE A 543 -1.46 16.38 22.98
CA PHE A 543 -2.13 17.64 22.67
C PHE A 543 -3.66 17.55 22.73
N ASP A 544 -4.25 16.49 22.16
CA ASP A 544 -5.70 16.26 22.15
C ASP A 544 -6.29 16.02 23.56
N TYR A 545 -5.47 15.62 24.54
CA TYR A 545 -5.91 15.42 25.92
C TYR A 545 -6.01 16.74 26.73
N TYR A 546 -5.44 17.84 26.22
CA TYR A 546 -5.38 19.13 26.92
C TYR A 546 -6.30 20.22 26.35
N LEU A 547 -7.01 19.94 25.24
CA LEU A 547 -8.10 20.77 24.71
C LEU A 547 -9.45 20.18 25.07
#